data_AF-A0A2T2ZRN2-F1
#
_entry.id   AF-A0A2T2ZRN2-F1
#
_cell.length_a   1.000
_cell.length_b   1.000
_cell.length_c   1.000
_cell.angle_alpha   90.00
_cell.angle_beta   90.00
_cell.angle_gamma   90.00
#
_symmetry.space_group_name_H-M   'P 1'
#
loop_
_entity.id
_entity.type
_entity.pdbx_description
1 polymer ?
#
loop_
_entity_poly.entity_id
_entity_poly.type
_entity_poly.pdbx_seq_one_letter_code
_entity_poly.pdbx_strand_id
1 'polypeptide(L)' 'YLVDCYPMYAASALAANTELRSLVGALLPLAGTPMYNALGLGWGNSLLGFLCILMIPLPIVFNRYGQKLREMEKFKL' A
#
# COMPACT_ATOMS: atom_id res chain seq x y z
N TYR A 1 -3.37 16.71 -3.18
CA TYR A 1 -4.53 15.78 -3.21
C TYR A 1 -4.89 15.18 -1.86
N LEU A 2 -4.05 14.38 -1.19
CA LEU A 2 -4.38 13.85 0.16
C LEU A 2 -4.59 14.96 1.20
N VAL A 3 -3.77 16.01 1.14
CA VAL A 3 -3.86 17.19 2.01
C VAL A 3 -5.12 18.02 1.73
N ASP A 4 -5.50 18.16 0.46
CA ASP A 4 -6.68 18.94 0.04
C ASP A 4 -8.01 18.20 0.30
N CYS A 5 -7.99 16.86 0.31
CA CYS A 5 -9.16 16.02 0.56
C CYS A 5 -9.48 15.78 2.05
N TYR A 6 -8.51 15.98 2.94
CA TYR A 6 -8.65 15.72 4.39
C TYR A 6 -7.90 16.79 5.21
N PRO A 7 -8.31 18.07 5.20
CA PRO A 7 -7.54 19.14 5.86
C PRO A 7 -7.32 18.90 7.36
N MET A 8 -8.29 18.30 8.06
CA MET A 8 -8.17 17.94 9.49
C MET A 8 -7.24 16.73 9.76
N TYR A 9 -7.11 15.80 8.82
CA TYR A 9 -6.31 14.57 8.98
C TYR A 9 -5.15 14.47 7.99
N ALA A 10 -4.79 15.59 7.34
CA ALA A 10 -3.82 15.66 6.26
C ALA A 10 -2.44 15.16 6.73
N ALA A 11 -2.03 15.56 7.93
CA ALA A 11 -0.76 15.15 8.53
C ALA A 11 -0.70 13.63 8.76
N SER A 12 -1.77 13.02 9.29
CA SER A 12 -1.85 11.56 9.50
C SER A 12 -1.90 10.80 8.18
N ALA A 13 -2.67 11.28 7.19
CA ALA A 13 -2.73 10.64 5.87
C ALA A 13 -1.37 10.66 5.16
N LEU A 14 -0.64 11.77 5.26
CA LEU A 14 0.69 11.91 4.70
C LEU A 14 1.72 11.07 5.45
N ALA A 15 1.65 11.03 6.79
CA ALA A 15 2.50 10.19 7.63
C ALA A 15 2.27 8.71 7.32
N ALA A 16 1.03 8.24 7.29
CA ALA A 16 0.69 6.85 6.96
C ALA A 16 1.17 6.44 5.56
N ASN A 17 1.02 7.31 4.56
CA ASN A 17 1.54 7.04 3.21
C ASN A 17 3.08 6.94 3.20
N THR A 18 3.76 7.79 3.97
CA THR A 18 5.23 7.80 4.09
C THR A 18 5.74 6.58 4.86
N GLU A 19 5.03 6.17 5.90
CA GLU A 19 5.36 5.00 6.72
C GLU A 19 5.17 3.72 5.92
N LEU A 20 4.04 3.56 5.22
CA LEU A 20 3.79 2.42 4.33
C LEU A 20 4.89 2.29 3.27
N ARG A 21 5.29 3.41 2.66
CA ARG A 21 6.40 3.41 1.68
C ARG A 21 7.71 2.98 2.32
N SER A 22 8.02 3.49 3.50
CA SER A 22 9.26 3.17 4.22
C SER A 22 9.28 1.71 4.67
N LEU A 23 8.16 1.19 5.19
CA LEU A 23 8.01 -0.20 5.58
C LEU A 23 8.19 -1.14 4.38
N VAL A 24 7.53 -0.86 3.26
CA VAL A 24 7.71 -1.67 2.04
C VAL A 24 9.16 -1.61 1.56
N GLY A 25 9.80 -0.44 1.59
CA GLY A 25 11.21 -0.28 1.22
C GLY A 25 12.20 -0.99 2.15
N ALA A 26 11.87 -1.14 3.44
CA ALA A 26 12.70 -1.84 4.42
C ALA A 26 12.44 -3.36 4.44
N LEU A 27 11.18 -3.77 4.29
CA LEU A 27 10.78 -5.18 4.35
C LEU A 27 11.14 -5.94 3.08
N LEU A 28 11.08 -5.30 1.91
CA LEU A 28 11.41 -5.94 0.63
C LEU A 28 12.85 -6.51 0.58
N PRO A 29 13.91 -5.75 0.94
CA PRO A 29 15.26 -6.30 1.00
C PRO A 29 15.45 -7.29 2.16
N LEU A 30 14.79 -7.09 3.30
CA LEU A 30 14.84 -8.02 4.43
C LEU A 30 14.23 -9.39 4.10
N ALA A 31 13.14 -9.40 3.32
CA ALA A 31 12.51 -10.62 2.82
C ALA A 31 13.28 -11.23 1.64
N GLY A 32 14.12 -10.46 0.95
CA GLY A 32 14.85 -10.89 -0.25
C GLY A 32 15.79 -12.07 0.00
N THR A 33 16.70 -11.96 0.98
CA THR A 33 17.67 -13.03 1.31
C THR A 33 17.02 -14.38 1.65
N PRO A 34 16.05 -14.48 2.58
CA PRO A 34 15.38 -15.74 2.87
C PRO A 34 14.52 -16.23 1.69
N MET A 35 13.88 -15.33 0.94
CA MET A 35 13.08 -15.69 -0.23
C MET A 35 13.93 -16.32 -1.34
N TYR A 36 15.06 -15.70 -1.68
CA TYR A 36 15.96 -16.22 -2.71
C TYR A 36 16.67 -17.50 -2.27
N ASN A 37 16.95 -17.68 -0.97
CA ASN A 37 17.49 -18.93 -0.45
C ASN A 37 16.49 -20.10 -0.53
N ALA A 38 15.19 -19.83 -0.39
CA ALA A 38 14.15 -20.87 -0.46
C ALA A 38 13.69 -21.20 -1.89
N LEU A 39 13.60 -20.20 -2.78
CA LEU A 39 12.99 -20.33 -4.11
C LEU A 39 14.00 -20.22 -5.27
N GLY A 40 15.22 -19.75 -5.01
CA GLY A 40 16.19 -19.43 -6.05
C GLY A 40 15.82 -18.19 -6.87
N LEU A 41 16.72 -17.77 -7.76
CA LEU A 41 16.56 -16.53 -8.55
C LEU A 41 15.39 -16.60 -9.55
N GLY A 42 15.03 -17.77 -10.04
CA GLY A 42 13.92 -17.93 -10.99
C GLY A 42 12.55 -17.68 -10.34
N TRP A 43 12.15 -18.58 -9.43
CA TRP A 43 10.86 -18.49 -8.76
C TRP A 43 10.73 -17.26 -7.85
N GLY A 44 11.84 -16.77 -7.28
CA GLY A 44 11.85 -15.52 -6.50
C GLY A 44 11.40 -14.30 -7.32
N ASN A 45 11.85 -14.18 -8.57
CA ASN A 45 11.43 -13.10 -9.47
C ASN A 45 9.96 -13.24 -9.91
N SER A 46 9.49 -14.46 -10.16
CA SER A 46 8.06 -14.70 -10.48
C SER A 46 7.15 -14.34 -9.31
N LEU A 47 7.53 -14.64 -8.07
CA LEU A 47 6.77 -14.30 -6.87
C LEU A 47 6.69 -12.78 -6.67
N LEU A 48 7.81 -12.06 -6.84
CA LEU A 48 7.82 -10.59 -6.84
C LEU A 48 6.92 -10.02 -7.96
N GLY A 49 6.96 -10.61 -9.15
CA GLY A 49 6.11 -10.23 -10.28
C GLY A 49 4.62 -10.38 -9.98
N PHE A 50 4.20 -11.51 -9.40
CA PHE A 50 2.81 -11.72 -9.00
C PHE A 50 2.37 -10.76 -7.88
N LEU A 51 3.26 -10.46 -6.94
CA LEU A 51 2.98 -9.47 -5.89
C LEU A 51 2.76 -8.08 -6.47
N CYS A 52 3.58 -7.66 -7.43
CA CYS A 52 3.39 -6.40 -8.17
C CYS A 52 2.05 -6.39 -8.92
N ILE A 53 1.67 -7.49 -9.59
CA ILE A 53 0.38 -7.59 -10.29
C ILE A 53 -0.79 -7.48 -9.32
N LEU A 54 -0.70 -8.11 -8.14
CA LEU A 54 -1.71 -7.99 -7.08
C LEU A 54 -1.85 -6.55 -6.54
N MET A 55 -0.79 -5.74 -6.60
CA MET A 55 -0.83 -4.35 -6.17
C MET A 55 -1.46 -3.39 -7.20
N ILE A 56 -1.56 -3.77 -8.47
CA ILE A 56 -2.20 -2.97 -9.54
C ILE A 56 -3.69 -2.67 -9.25
N PRO A 57 -4.54 -3.62 -8.83
CA PRO A 57 -5.94 -3.34 -8.52
C PRO A 57 -6.13 -2.60 -7.19
N LEU A 58 -5.12 -2.56 -6.32
CA LEU A 58 -5.20 -1.95 -4.99
C LEU A 58 -5.72 -0.49 -5.01
N PRO A 59 -5.21 0.45 -5.84
CA PRO A 59 -5.74 1.80 -5.93
C PRO A 59 -7.19 1.87 -6.43
N ILE A 60 -7.60 0.96 -7.33
CA ILE A 60 -8.98 0.92 -7.84
C ILE A 60 -9.95 0.47 -6.75
N VAL A 61 -9.56 -0.56 -5.99
CA VAL A 61 -10.31 -1.06 -4.83
C VAL A 61 -10.40 0.03 -3.77
N PHE A 62 -9.29 0.65 -3.38
CA PHE A 62 -9.30 1.74 -2.40
C PHE A 62 -10.12 2.95 -2.85
N ASN A 63 -10.16 3.28 -4.14
CA ASN A 63 -11.02 4.34 -4.65
C ASN A 63 -12.51 3.99 -4.50
N ARG A 64 -12.90 2.77 -4.91
CA ARG A 64 -14.30 2.31 -4.84
C ARG A 64 -14.81 2.10 -3.41
N TYR A 65 -13.99 1.54 -2.52
CA TYR A 65 -14.34 1.35 -1.11
C TYR A 65 -14.16 2.63 -0.27
N GLY A 66 -13.24 3.52 -0.66
CA GLY A 66 -13.05 4.83 -0.04
C GLY A 66 -14.26 5.74 -0.27
N GLN A 67 -14.94 5.61 -1.41
CA GLN A 67 -16.22 6.29 -1.67
C GLN A 67 -17.32 5.84 -0.69
N LYS A 68 -17.38 4.54 -0.40
CA LYS A 68 -18.33 3.94 0.55
C LYS A 68 -18.06 4.34 2.01
N LEU A 69 -16.79 4.53 2.37
CA LEU A 69 -16.37 5.08 3.67
C LEU A 69 -16.75 6.55 3.84
N ARG A 70 -16.74 7.34 2.76
CA ARG A 70 -17.16 8.76 2.73
C ARG A 70 -18.68 8.96 2.83
N GLU A 71 -19.48 7.95 2.50
CA GLU A 71 -20.95 7.99 2.63
C GLU A 71 -21.46 7.61 4.03
N MET A 72 -20.59 7.09 4.92
CA MET A 72 -20.99 6.83 6.30
C MET A 72 -21.13 8.14 7.08
N GLU A 73 -22.35 8.42 7.58
CA GLU A 73 -22.74 9.66 8.27
C GLU A 73 -21.82 10.10 9.42
N LYS A 74 -20.98 9.22 9.98
CA LYS A 74 -20.06 9.53 11.07
C LYS A 74 -18.92 10.51 10.73
N PHE A 75 -18.73 10.86 9.46
CA PHE A 75 -17.75 11.85 9.01
C PHE A 75 -18.35 13.15 8.43
N LYS A 76 -19.66 13.41 8.66
CA LYS A 76 -20.21 14.75 8.51
C LYS A 76 -19.83 15.57 9.76
N LEU A 77 -18.76 16.34 9.65
CA LEU A 77 -18.44 17.46 10.55
C LEU A 77 -18.45 18.74 9.72
#